data_AF-A0A960L9C6-F1
#
_entry.id   AF-A0A960L9C6-F1
#
_cell.length_a   1.000
_cell.length_b   1.000
_cell.length_c   1.000
_cell.angle_alpha   90.00
_cell.angle_beta   90.00
_cell.angle_gamma   90.00
#
_symmetry.space_group_name_H-M   'P 1'
#
loop_
_entity.id
_entity.type
_entity.pdbx_description
1 polymer ?
#
loop_
_entity_poly.entity_id
_entity_poly.type
_entity_poly.pdbx_seq_one_letter_code
_entity_poly.pdbx_strand_id
1 'polypeptide(L)'
;MRRWPLVYSALAGACDTLTGVLLVVAPATTLHLMGLTSIPTEAVWLRWIGAFVGAVGLTYLYPFALPAAGRRSRLAVVLEATALIRLVVATFVGVALLRGWLETGWISVLATDLVLALAQLAILRRGALDEAL
;
A
#
# COMPACT_ATOMS: atom_id res chain seq x y z
N MET A 1 0.22 -10.85 24.44
CA MET A 1 -0.74 -10.05 23.64
C MET A 1 -0.08 -9.67 22.33
N ARG A 2 -0.56 -10.19 21.19
CA ARG A 2 0.12 -10.07 19.90
C ARG A 2 -0.42 -8.86 19.13
N ARG A 3 -0.01 -7.63 19.50
CA ARG A 3 -0.46 -6.37 18.86
C ARG A 3 0.03 -6.14 17.42
N TRP A 4 0.71 -7.11 16.83
CA TRP A 4 1.36 -6.98 15.53
C TRP A 4 0.43 -6.62 14.36
N PRO A 5 -0.88 -7.00 14.30
CA PRO A 5 -1.73 -6.59 13.18
C PRO A 5 -2.08 -5.10 13.23
N LEU A 6 -2.16 -4.53 14.44
CA LEU A 6 -2.38 -3.11 14.64
C LEU A 6 -1.15 -2.32 14.22
N VAL A 7 0.03 -2.77 14.65
CA VAL A 7 1.31 -2.18 14.25
C VAL A 7 1.50 -2.28 12.74
N TYR A 8 1.22 -3.45 12.16
CA TYR A 8 1.24 -3.67 10.72
C TYR A 8 0.35 -2.66 9.98
N SER A 9 -0.92 -2.56 10.38
CA SER A 9 -1.88 -1.68 9.70
C SER A 9 -1.48 -0.21 9.82
N ALA A 10 -0.99 0.21 10.99
CA ALA A 10 -0.52 1.58 11.19
C ALA A 10 0.73 1.90 10.35
N LEU A 11 1.71 0.99 10.31
CA LEU A 11 2.94 1.18 9.53
C LEU A 11 2.69 1.14 8.03
N ALA A 12 1.92 0.15 7.54
CA ALA A 12 1.54 0.06 6.13
C ALA A 12 0.75 1.30 5.69
N GLY A 13 -0.24 1.71 6.48
CA GLY A 13 -1.03 2.90 6.22
C GLY A 13 -0.22 4.18 6.20
N ALA A 14 0.70 4.36 7.15
CA ALA A 14 1.60 5.52 7.18
C ALA A 14 2.55 5.53 5.97
N CYS A 15 3.11 4.38 5.61
CA CYS A 15 4.01 4.25 4.46
C CYS A 15 3.31 4.62 3.14
N ASP A 16 2.13 4.04 2.88
CA ASP A 16 1.34 4.35 1.69
C ASP A 16 0.90 5.82 1.67
N THR A 17 0.45 6.36 2.82
CA THR A 17 0.04 7.76 2.92
C THR A 17 1.20 8.70 2.60
N LEU A 18 2.38 8.46 3.19
CA LEU A 18 3.57 9.26 2.94
C LEU A 18 4.01 9.15 1.48
N THR A 19 4.02 7.95 0.91
CA THR A 19 4.37 7.73 -0.49
C THR A 19 3.40 8.47 -1.42
N GLY A 20 2.10 8.40 -1.13
CA GLY A 20 1.07 9.12 -1.88
C GLY A 20 1.25 10.64 -1.81
N VAL A 21 1.49 11.19 -0.61
CA VAL A 21 1.77 12.62 -0.41
C VAL A 21 3.03 13.04 -1.17
N LEU A 22 4.10 12.26 -1.10
CA LEU A 22 5.35 12.54 -1.82
C LEU A 22 5.14 12.53 -3.35
N LEU A 23 4.38 11.57 -3.89
CA LEU A 23 4.01 11.54 -5.30
C LEU A 23 3.14 12.73 -5.72
N VAL A 24 2.25 13.20 -4.85
CA VAL A 24 1.42 14.38 -5.10
C VAL A 24 2.23 15.66 -5.09
N VAL A 25 3.19 15.82 -4.17
CA VAL A 25 3.94 17.08 -3.98
C VAL A 25 5.19 17.12 -4.86
N ALA A 26 5.98 16.04 -4.84
CA ALA A 26 7.31 15.92 -5.45
C ALA A 26 7.47 14.57 -6.19
N PRO A 27 6.71 14.33 -7.28
CA PRO A 27 6.70 13.05 -7.99
C PRO A 27 8.08 12.64 -8.52
N ALA A 28 8.81 13.55 -9.15
CA ALA A 28 10.14 13.27 -9.71
C ALA A 28 11.13 12.81 -8.63
N THR A 29 11.18 13.51 -7.50
CA THR A 29 12.02 13.13 -6.36
C THR A 29 11.63 11.76 -5.81
N THR A 30 10.33 11.46 -5.77
CA THR A 30 9.84 10.18 -5.27
C THR A 30 10.26 9.03 -6.18
N LEU A 31 10.14 9.21 -7.50
CA LEU A 31 10.62 8.21 -8.47
C LEU A 31 12.14 8.03 -8.41
N HIS A 32 12.92 9.11 -8.23
CA HIS A 32 14.37 9.00 -8.00
C HIS A 32 14.70 8.21 -6.73
N LEU A 33 13.97 8.40 -5.63
CA LEU A 33 14.15 7.61 -4.41
C LEU A 33 13.81 6.13 -4.62
N MET A 34 12.89 5.83 -5.55
CA MET A 34 12.59 4.47 -6.00
C MET A 34 13.63 3.91 -6.98
N GLY A 35 14.68 4.68 -7.31
CA GLY A 35 15.75 4.27 -8.21
C GLY A 35 15.36 4.31 -9.70
N LEU A 36 14.30 5.03 -10.06
CA LEU A 36 13.86 5.18 -11.44
C LEU A 36 14.64 6.29 -12.13
N THR A 37 15.01 6.05 -13.39
CA THR A 37 15.82 6.97 -14.21
C THR A 37 14.98 7.73 -15.22
N SER A 38 13.93 7.11 -15.76
CA SER A 38 12.96 7.78 -16.61
C SER A 38 11.91 8.46 -15.74
N ILE A 39 11.94 9.79 -15.66
CA ILE A 39 10.85 10.56 -15.07
C ILE A 39 9.85 10.91 -16.18
N PRO A 40 8.59 10.48 -16.08
CA PRO A 40 7.54 10.84 -17.03
C PRO A 40 7.43 12.36 -17.18
N THR A 41 7.29 12.83 -18.42
CA THR A 41 7.15 14.26 -18.74
C THR A 41 5.84 14.84 -18.18
N GLU A 42 4.81 14.01 -18.05
CA GLU A 42 3.50 14.40 -17.54
C GLU A 42 3.33 14.09 -16.05
N ALA A 43 3.81 15.01 -15.20
CA ALA A 43 3.73 14.86 -13.74
C ALA A 43 2.28 14.77 -13.19
N VAL A 44 1.27 15.21 -13.94
CA VAL A 44 -0.14 15.20 -13.49
C VAL A 44 -0.64 13.78 -13.19
N TRP A 45 -0.28 12.80 -14.02
CA TRP A 45 -0.70 11.41 -13.82
C TRP A 45 -0.03 10.77 -12.62
N LEU A 46 1.24 11.11 -12.36
CA LEU A 46 1.94 10.65 -11.15
C LEU A 46 1.32 11.23 -9.89
N ARG A 47 0.93 12.51 -9.91
CA ARG A 47 0.24 13.15 -8.79
C ARG A 47 -1.14 12.52 -8.57
N TRP A 48 -1.85 12.22 -9.65
CA TRP A 48 -3.13 11.52 -9.59
C TRP A 48 -2.98 10.13 -8.96
N ILE A 49 -2.01 9.33 -9.42
CA ILE A 49 -1.66 8.04 -8.81
C ILE A 49 -1.30 8.21 -7.33
N GLY A 50 -0.50 9.23 -7.00
CA GLY A 50 -0.14 9.57 -5.63
C GLY A 50 -1.35 9.83 -4.74
N ALA A 51 -2.38 10.52 -5.25
CA ALA A 51 -3.62 10.73 -4.52
C ALA A 51 -4.36 9.42 -4.24
N PHE A 52 -4.39 8.47 -5.18
CA PHE A 52 -4.96 7.13 -4.93
C PHE A 52 -4.15 6.35 -3.89
N VAL A 53 -2.83 6.31 -4.02
CA VAL A 53 -1.95 5.62 -3.06
C VAL A 53 -2.10 6.22 -1.67
N GLY A 54 -2.17 7.55 -1.57
CA GLY A 54 -2.41 8.26 -0.32
C GLY A 54 -3.77 7.93 0.28
N ALA A 55 -4.83 7.89 -0.53
CA ALA A 55 -6.16 7.48 -0.09
C ALA A 55 -6.17 6.03 0.44
N VAL A 56 -5.52 5.09 -0.26
CA VAL A 56 -5.36 3.71 0.20
C VAL A 56 -4.65 3.70 1.56
N GLY A 57 -3.54 4.43 1.72
CA GLY A 57 -2.86 4.54 3.01
C GLY A 57 -3.75 5.08 4.14
N LEU A 58 -4.54 6.10 3.87
CA LEU A 58 -5.49 6.65 4.84
C LEU A 58 -6.58 5.64 5.23
N THR A 59 -7.01 4.75 4.33
CA THR A 59 -7.99 3.70 4.69
C THR A 59 -7.46 2.73 5.73
N TYR A 60 -6.16 2.42 5.75
CA TYR A 60 -5.52 1.65 6.83
C TYR A 60 -5.57 2.36 8.19
N LEU A 61 -5.45 3.69 8.18
CA LEU A 61 -5.43 4.51 9.39
C LEU A 61 -6.84 4.82 9.93
N TYR A 62 -7.84 4.77 9.06
CA TYR A 62 -9.24 5.09 9.39
C TYR A 62 -9.80 4.33 10.60
N PRO A 63 -9.58 3.01 10.79
CA PRO A 63 -10.07 2.29 11.97
C PRO A 63 -9.48 2.78 13.31
N PHE A 64 -8.34 3.48 13.28
CA PHE A 64 -7.70 4.05 14.47
C PHE A 64 -8.24 5.45 14.82
N ALA A 65 -8.76 6.19 13.85
CA ALA A 65 -9.38 7.50 14.05
C ALA A 65 -10.79 7.41 14.67
N LEU A 66 -11.37 6.21 14.70
CA LEU A 66 -12.72 5.95 15.22
C LEU A 66 -12.70 5.26 16.59
N PRO A 67 -13.82 5.30 17.33
CA PRO A 67 -13.99 4.53 18.56
C PRO A 67 -13.66 3.05 18.35
N ALA A 68 -13.09 2.43 19.39
CA ALA A 68 -12.62 1.05 19.35
C ALA A 68 -13.72 0.02 19.06
N ALA A 69 -14.98 0.36 19.37
CA ALA A 69 -16.14 -0.45 19.01
C ALA A 69 -16.19 -0.66 17.49
N GLY A 70 -16.19 -1.93 17.06
CA GLY A 70 -16.17 -2.31 15.64
C GLY A 70 -14.81 -2.17 14.94
N ARG A 71 -13.72 -1.84 15.66
CA ARG A 71 -12.38 -1.74 15.05
C ARG A 71 -11.96 -3.03 14.35
N ARG A 72 -12.29 -4.19 14.94
CA ARG A 72 -12.01 -5.51 14.36
C ARG A 72 -12.61 -5.66 12.96
N SER A 73 -13.91 -5.43 12.81
CA SER A 73 -14.59 -5.60 11.51
C SER A 73 -14.08 -4.60 10.49
N ARG A 74 -13.85 -3.34 10.89
CA ARG A 74 -13.28 -2.32 10.01
C ARG A 74 -11.87 -2.71 9.54
N LEU A 75 -11.00 -3.16 10.45
CA LEU A 75 -9.67 -3.63 10.08
C LEU A 75 -9.73 -4.85 9.16
N ALA A 76 -10.61 -5.82 9.42
CA ALA A 76 -10.77 -6.97 8.55
C ALA A 76 -11.11 -6.55 7.11
N VAL A 77 -12.15 -5.72 6.95
CA VAL A 77 -12.57 -5.20 5.62
C VAL A 77 -11.46 -4.40 4.94
N VAL A 78 -10.79 -3.52 5.69
CA VAL A 78 -9.68 -2.72 5.14
C VAL A 78 -8.53 -3.62 4.69
N LEU A 79 -8.14 -4.61 5.50
CA LEU A 79 -7.06 -5.55 5.15
C LEU A 79 -7.42 -6.41 3.94
N GLU A 80 -8.67 -6.85 3.81
CA GLU A 80 -9.16 -7.59 2.64
C GLU A 80 -9.11 -6.74 1.36
N ALA A 81 -9.70 -5.54 1.42
CA ALA A 81 -9.78 -4.64 0.27
C ALA A 81 -8.38 -4.21 -0.20
N THR A 82 -7.50 -3.85 0.73
CA THR A 82 -6.15 -3.41 0.40
C THR A 82 -5.24 -4.55 -0.05
N ALA A 83 -5.41 -5.78 0.48
CA ALA A 83 -4.72 -6.95 -0.06
C ALA A 83 -5.12 -7.22 -1.52
N LEU A 84 -6.41 -7.11 -1.84
CA LEU A 84 -6.90 -7.25 -3.21
C LEU A 84 -6.29 -6.19 -4.13
N ILE A 85 -6.32 -4.92 -3.72
CA ILE A 85 -5.73 -3.81 -4.49
C ILE A 85 -4.25 -4.08 -4.76
N ARG A 86 -3.48 -4.44 -3.72
CA ARG A 86 -2.06 -4.76 -3.85
C ARG A 86 -1.80 -5.92 -4.80
N LEU A 87 -2.60 -6.98 -4.76
CA LEU A 87 -2.46 -8.10 -5.69
C LEU A 87 -2.75 -7.67 -7.14
N VAL A 88 -3.74 -6.82 -7.36
CA VAL A 88 -4.04 -6.27 -8.70
C VAL A 88 -2.88 -5.41 -9.20
N VAL A 89 -2.37 -4.50 -8.37
CA VAL A 89 -1.23 -3.63 -8.71
C VAL A 89 0.03 -4.46 -8.97
N ALA A 90 0.37 -5.40 -8.08
CA ALA A 90 1.48 -6.32 -8.26
C ALA A 90 1.36 -7.10 -9.57
N THR A 91 0.17 -7.63 -9.88
CA THR A 91 -0.06 -8.35 -11.14
C THR A 91 0.18 -7.45 -12.35
N PHE A 92 -0.35 -6.23 -12.34
CA PHE A 92 -0.14 -5.26 -13.40
C PHE A 92 1.35 -4.92 -13.57
N VAL A 93 2.03 -4.55 -12.49
CA VAL A 93 3.46 -4.20 -12.52
C VAL A 93 4.31 -5.37 -13.01
N GLY A 94 4.00 -6.59 -12.57
CA GLY A 94 4.66 -7.80 -13.05
C GLY A 94 4.50 -8.00 -14.56
N VAL A 95 3.28 -7.88 -15.09
CA VAL A 95 3.04 -7.97 -16.54
C VAL A 95 3.74 -6.84 -17.30
N ALA A 96 3.69 -5.61 -16.78
CA ALA A 96 4.30 -4.46 -17.41
C ALA A 96 5.84 -4.56 -17.46
N LEU A 97 6.48 -5.09 -16.41
CA LEU A 97 7.90 -5.41 -16.39
C LEU A 97 8.25 -6.49 -17.44
N LEU A 98 7.49 -7.58 -17.49
CA LEU A 98 7.71 -8.66 -18.47
C LEU A 98 7.55 -8.19 -19.92
N ARG A 99 6.71 -7.18 -20.16
CA ARG A 99 6.51 -6.57 -21.47
C ARG A 99 7.47 -5.42 -21.79
N GLY A 100 8.34 -5.03 -20.85
CA GLY A 100 9.27 -3.91 -21.03
C GLY A 100 8.59 -2.54 -21.05
N TRP A 101 7.38 -2.41 -20.50
CA TRP A 101 6.66 -1.13 -20.39
C TRP A 101 7.12 -0.28 -19.21
N LEU A 102 7.74 -0.91 -18.20
CA LEU A 102 8.26 -0.27 -17.01
C LEU A 102 9.74 -0.58 -16.83
N GLU A 103 10.49 0.39 -16.29
CA GLU A 103 11.88 0.19 -15.89
C GLU A 103 12.00 -0.82 -14.74
N THR A 104 13.16 -1.46 -14.64
CA THR A 104 13.44 -2.48 -13.61
C THR A 104 13.30 -1.98 -12.18
N GLY A 105 13.46 -0.67 -11.92
CA GLY A 105 13.25 -0.07 -10.60
C GLY A 105 11.84 -0.31 -10.03
N TRP A 106 10.83 -0.54 -10.88
CA TRP A 106 9.46 -0.88 -10.47
C TRP A 106 9.34 -2.26 -9.81
N ILE A 107 10.38 -3.09 -9.84
CA ILE A 107 10.39 -4.37 -9.10
C ILE A 107 10.22 -4.19 -7.60
N SER A 108 10.64 -3.03 -7.06
CA SER A 108 10.44 -2.66 -5.66
C SER A 108 8.96 -2.59 -5.28
N VAL A 109 8.13 -2.01 -6.16
CA VAL A 109 6.67 -1.92 -5.98
C VAL A 109 6.04 -3.30 -6.03
N LEU A 110 6.38 -4.10 -7.05
CA LEU A 110 5.93 -5.49 -7.19
C LEU A 110 6.22 -6.31 -5.93
N ALA A 111 7.47 -6.28 -5.47
CA ALA A 111 7.91 -7.05 -4.31
C ALA A 111 7.20 -6.58 -3.03
N THR A 112 7.13 -5.26 -2.81
CA THR A 112 6.50 -4.69 -1.62
C THR A 112 5.01 -5.03 -1.57
N ASP A 113 4.29 -4.88 -2.69
CA ASP A 113 2.86 -5.17 -2.74
C ASP A 113 2.56 -6.66 -2.51
N LEU A 114 3.35 -7.56 -3.10
CA LEU A 114 3.19 -9.00 -2.85
C LEU A 114 3.46 -9.36 -1.39
N VAL A 115 4.56 -8.89 -0.81
CA VAL A 115 4.91 -9.19 0.59
C VAL A 115 3.83 -8.68 1.54
N LEU A 116 3.37 -7.45 1.35
CA LEU A 116 2.32 -6.86 2.18
C LEU A 116 0.99 -7.58 1.98
N ALA A 117 0.56 -7.83 0.74
CA ALA A 117 -0.68 -8.58 0.49
C ALA A 117 -0.67 -9.97 1.16
N LEU A 118 0.44 -10.71 1.05
CA LEU A 118 0.59 -12.01 1.70
C LEU A 118 0.56 -11.90 3.24
N ALA A 119 1.18 -10.87 3.81
CA ALA A 119 1.11 -10.62 5.25
C ALA A 119 -0.34 -10.34 5.70
N GLN A 120 -1.12 -9.58 4.92
CA GLN A 120 -2.53 -9.30 5.20
C GLN A 120 -3.39 -10.56 5.15
N LEU A 121 -3.23 -11.36 4.10
CA LEU A 121 -3.93 -12.64 3.98
C LEU A 121 -3.56 -13.58 5.14
N ALA A 122 -2.31 -13.55 5.61
CA ALA A 122 -1.89 -14.33 6.78
C ALA A 122 -2.51 -13.80 8.10
N ILE A 123 -2.62 -12.47 8.28
CA ILE A 123 -3.34 -11.86 9.42
C ILE A 123 -4.78 -12.36 9.46
N LEU A 124 -5.48 -12.27 8.32
CA LEU A 124 -6.89 -12.61 8.18
C LEU A 124 -7.13 -14.11 8.39
N ARG A 125 -6.35 -14.98 7.72
CA ARG A 125 -6.51 -16.44 7.80
C ARG A 125 -6.22 -17.00 9.19
N ARG A 126 -5.32 -16.38 9.95
CA ARG A 126 -4.93 -16.86 11.28
C ARG A 126 -5.85 -16.34 12.40
N GLY A 127 -6.85 -15.52 12.08
CA GLY A 127 -7.65 -14.84 13.10
C GLY A 127 -6.81 -13.93 13.99
N ALA A 128 -5.65 -13.45 13.52
CA ALA A 128 -4.70 -12.71 14.35
C ALA A 128 -5.24 -11.36 14.85
N LEU A 129 -6.30 -10.85 14.20
CA LEU A 129 -7.05 -9.69 14.67
C LEU A 129 -7.75 -9.94 16.01
N ASP A 130 -8.16 -11.18 16.28
CA ASP A 130 -8.88 -11.58 17.50
C ASP A 130 -7.93 -11.66 18.70
N GLU A 131 -6.66 -11.98 18.46
CA GLU A 131 -5.61 -11.98 19.49
C GLU A 131 -5.11 -10.57 19.85
N ALA A 132 -5.44 -9.57 19.01
CA ALA A 132 -4.83 -8.24 19.04
C ALA A 132 -5.75 -7.15 19.62
N LEU A 133 -7.06 -7.39 19.70
CA LEU A 133 -8.11 -6.44 20.11
C LEU A 133 -8.89 -6.97 21.31
#